data_AF-A0A2E4X0D0-F1
#
_entry.id   AF-A0A2E4X0D0-F1
#
_cell.length_a   1.000
_cell.length_b   1.000
_cell.length_c   1.000
_cell.angle_alpha   90.00
_cell.angle_beta   90.00
_cell.angle_gamma   90.00
#
_symmetry.space_group_name_H-M   'P 1'
#
loop_
_entity.id
_entity.type
_entity.pdbx_description
1 polymer ?
#
loop_
_entity_poly.entity_id
_entity_poly.type
_entity_poly.pdbx_seq_one_letter_code
_entity_poly.pdbx_strand_id
1 'polypeptide(L)'
;MRRLLNSFAFVILASCAGEVVDIDRTGHDILQKDMFVGEWYAQWTITDVPYTTGFAFTGYGGQLDRVKWAIEKGQLIARRSYEFTEGTDAPHMRDGAEWEGAPLYAFPIRGHFDRLRGYNTTTGEQNNVISESSADCQWYECKEMRVNWAGDARLGGDFGQFYVQGFDENDPDALIVDKENNYIEVNVRAFMAPELDRELTEYYGFPVPKCWLYSNPYWDCRGQTIGVKLAFTRMPHEPDTTDADGKLVAGAVKKTFAPLEYDDRKLQRFGYYRVTRFHYDEHYGSREANRKHYARIWNLWETNFREDGSVLPMAERDPKPIVYYLNRQFPGLPEAAPGSVDLLSSAQEVADQWDGVLVKAAAQAKGVDEATLRGQIPSCAGGACGDQGRMFVLCRNNPVAEDDPAVCGPAGTEIRLGDPRYSMLYWQPTPQAGSPGGFGPMRTDPVTGEIVSATSYIYGAGYERHAAYIVDLMRLLLEETDIESFENAEDLVAQLQAS
;
A
#
# COMPACT_ATOMS: atom_id res chain seq x y z
N MET A 1 -72.87 29.37 -57.97
CA MET A 1 -72.74 30.12 -56.69
C MET A 1 -71.61 29.49 -55.91
N ARG A 2 -70.40 29.99 -56.10
CA ARG A 2 -69.64 30.89 -55.20
C ARG A 2 -69.10 30.16 -53.95
N ARG A 3 -67.79 29.89 -54.04
CA ARG A 3 -66.88 29.39 -53.00
C ARG A 3 -66.92 30.29 -51.76
N LEU A 4 -66.84 29.68 -50.57
CA LEU A 4 -66.35 30.31 -49.36
C LEU A 4 -65.28 29.39 -48.77
N LEU A 5 -64.02 29.81 -48.95
CA LEU A 5 -62.85 29.29 -48.24
C LEU A 5 -62.93 29.82 -46.80
N ASN A 6 -62.90 28.93 -45.81
CA ASN A 6 -62.54 29.29 -44.45
C ASN A 6 -61.10 28.82 -44.20
N SER A 7 -60.19 29.78 -44.17
CA SER A 7 -58.78 29.59 -43.79
C SER A 7 -58.70 29.29 -42.29
N PHE A 8 -58.33 28.06 -41.94
CA PHE A 8 -57.91 27.72 -40.58
C PHE A 8 -56.44 28.11 -40.44
N ALA A 9 -56.18 29.15 -39.64
CA ALA A 9 -54.83 29.55 -39.26
C ALA A 9 -54.24 28.50 -38.30
N PHE A 10 -53.22 27.78 -38.75
CA PHE A 10 -52.44 26.86 -37.94
C PHE A 10 -51.49 27.68 -37.05
N VAL A 11 -51.84 27.86 -35.78
CA VAL A 11 -50.91 28.38 -34.77
C VAL A 11 -49.99 27.21 -34.41
N ILE A 12 -48.75 27.24 -34.92
CA ILE A 12 -47.70 26.34 -34.48
C ILE A 12 -47.29 26.82 -33.08
N LEU A 13 -47.91 26.24 -32.05
CA LEU A 13 -47.37 26.28 -30.70
C LEU A 13 -46.08 25.47 -30.73
N ALA A 14 -44.94 26.15 -30.85
CA ALA A 14 -43.65 25.59 -30.50
C ALA A 14 -43.66 25.32 -28.99
N SER A 15 -44.14 24.14 -28.63
CA SER A 15 -43.87 23.53 -27.33
C SER A 15 -42.37 23.33 -27.26
N CYS A 16 -41.67 24.19 -26.52
CA CYS A 16 -40.37 23.85 -25.98
C CYS A 16 -40.58 22.65 -25.05
N ALA A 17 -40.54 21.45 -25.60
CA ALA A 17 -40.29 20.26 -24.80
C ALA A 17 -38.91 20.48 -24.19
N GLY A 18 -38.87 20.89 -22.93
CA GLY A 18 -37.63 21.02 -22.18
C GLY A 18 -36.86 19.71 -22.31
N GLU A 19 -35.56 19.82 -22.55
CA GLU A 19 -34.66 18.68 -22.63
C GLU A 19 -34.90 17.80 -21.40
N VAL A 20 -35.34 16.56 -21.62
CA VAL A 20 -35.68 15.65 -20.53
C VAL A 20 -34.35 15.22 -19.90
N VAL A 21 -34.00 15.86 -18.79
CA VAL A 21 -32.77 15.60 -18.06
C VAL A 21 -32.84 14.21 -17.41
N ASP A 22 -31.72 13.51 -17.44
CA ASP A 22 -31.56 12.22 -16.77
C ASP A 22 -31.59 12.38 -15.26
N ILE A 23 -32.34 11.50 -14.61
CA ILE A 23 -32.43 11.38 -13.16
C ILE A 23 -31.68 10.11 -12.78
N ASP A 24 -30.46 10.25 -12.30
CA ASP A 24 -29.67 9.14 -11.78
C ASP A 24 -30.15 8.76 -10.38
N ARG A 25 -30.58 7.50 -10.20
CA ARG A 25 -30.98 6.92 -8.91
C ARG A 25 -30.06 5.79 -8.46
N THR A 26 -28.87 5.71 -9.03
CA THR A 26 -27.87 4.68 -8.72
C THR A 26 -27.11 5.04 -7.45
N GLY A 27 -26.49 4.04 -6.80
CA GLY A 27 -25.68 4.26 -5.60
C GLY A 27 -24.31 4.89 -5.92
N HIS A 28 -23.60 5.30 -4.87
CA HIS A 28 -22.31 5.98 -5.02
C HIS A 28 -21.09 5.02 -5.07
N ASP A 29 -21.19 3.82 -4.50
CA ASP A 29 -20.09 2.83 -4.37
C ASP A 29 -20.02 1.83 -5.54
N ILE A 30 -20.14 2.34 -6.77
CA ILE A 30 -20.15 1.52 -8.00
C ILE A 30 -18.73 1.32 -8.54
N LEU A 31 -18.38 0.07 -8.80
CA LEU A 31 -17.10 -0.35 -9.37
C LEU A 31 -17.30 -0.93 -10.77
N GLN A 32 -16.53 -0.45 -11.74
CA GLN A 32 -16.44 -1.07 -13.06
C GLN A 32 -15.60 -2.34 -12.92
N LYS A 33 -16.06 -3.48 -13.44
CA LYS A 33 -15.28 -4.72 -13.33
C LYS A 33 -13.94 -4.65 -14.06
N ASP A 34 -13.90 -3.88 -15.13
CA ASP A 34 -12.70 -3.64 -15.94
C ASP A 34 -11.55 -3.03 -15.12
N MET A 35 -11.82 -2.36 -14.01
CA MET A 35 -10.75 -1.85 -13.14
C MET A 35 -9.92 -2.97 -12.49
N PHE A 36 -10.42 -4.21 -12.44
CA PHE A 36 -9.76 -5.32 -11.74
C PHE A 36 -8.88 -6.19 -12.65
N VAL A 37 -8.75 -5.83 -13.93
CA VAL A 37 -7.93 -6.60 -14.87
C VAL A 37 -6.42 -6.43 -14.57
N GLY A 38 -5.63 -7.40 -15.03
CA GLY A 38 -4.18 -7.39 -14.89
C GLY A 38 -3.66 -7.85 -13.52
N GLU A 39 -2.38 -7.63 -13.30
CA GLU A 39 -1.72 -7.97 -12.04
C GLU A 39 -1.57 -6.75 -11.13
N TRP A 40 -1.68 -7.00 -9.83
CA TRP A 40 -1.68 -6.02 -8.77
C TRP A 40 -0.66 -6.40 -7.71
N TYR A 41 0.02 -5.42 -7.15
CA TYR A 41 0.68 -5.58 -5.85
C TYR A 41 -0.36 -5.55 -4.75
N ALA A 42 -0.21 -6.43 -3.75
CA ALA A 42 -1.04 -6.47 -2.55
C ALA A 42 -0.16 -6.47 -1.30
N GLN A 43 -0.55 -5.68 -0.30
CA GLN A 43 0.17 -5.56 0.96
C GLN A 43 -0.81 -5.29 2.10
N TRP A 44 -0.50 -5.83 3.29
CA TRP A 44 -1.14 -5.39 4.53
C TRP A 44 -0.10 -4.81 5.51
N THR A 45 -0.47 -3.77 6.26
CA THR A 45 0.38 -3.08 7.24
C THR A 45 -0.43 -2.65 8.46
N ILE A 46 0.07 -2.87 9.66
CA ILE A 46 -0.51 -2.34 10.90
C ILE A 46 -0.26 -0.83 10.94
N THR A 47 -1.32 -0.05 11.04
CA THR A 47 -1.28 1.41 11.08
C THR A 47 -1.41 1.93 12.51
N ASP A 48 -2.14 1.22 13.37
CA ASP A 48 -2.42 1.67 14.73
C ASP A 48 -2.46 0.50 15.72
N VAL A 49 -1.96 0.76 16.94
CA VAL A 49 -2.01 -0.21 18.05
C VAL A 49 -2.25 0.53 19.37
N PRO A 50 -3.09 -0.03 20.28
CA PRO A 50 -3.15 0.44 21.66
C PRO A 50 -1.79 0.35 22.34
N TYR A 51 -1.48 1.27 23.26
CA TYR A 51 -0.18 1.31 23.98
C TYR A 51 0.19 -0.04 24.62
N THR A 52 -0.79 -0.71 25.23
CA THR A 52 -0.60 -1.98 25.96
C THR A 52 -0.40 -3.19 25.03
N THR A 53 -0.40 -3.00 23.71
CA THR A 53 -0.10 -4.04 22.73
C THR A 53 1.38 -4.41 22.77
N GLY A 54 1.68 -5.61 23.25
CA GLY A 54 3.06 -6.12 23.34
C GLY A 54 3.49 -7.02 22.16
N PHE A 55 2.55 -7.53 21.37
CA PHE A 55 2.81 -8.52 20.32
C PHE A 55 2.93 -7.93 18.91
N ALA A 56 2.57 -6.66 18.73
CA ALA A 56 2.55 -5.96 17.46
C ALA A 56 2.89 -4.48 17.65
N PHE A 57 3.17 -3.79 16.55
CA PHE A 57 3.52 -2.38 16.52
C PHE A 57 3.16 -1.78 15.15
N THR A 58 2.99 -0.47 15.07
CA THR A 58 2.75 0.23 13.81
C THR A 58 3.90 -0.01 12.85
N GLY A 59 3.59 -0.38 11.62
CA GLY A 59 4.55 -0.71 10.57
C GLY A 59 4.85 -2.19 10.41
N TYR A 60 4.48 -3.03 11.39
CA TYR A 60 4.50 -4.48 11.19
C TYR A 60 3.51 -4.87 10.09
N GLY A 61 3.88 -5.79 9.21
CA GLY A 61 3.09 -6.10 8.02
C GLY A 61 3.57 -7.32 7.25
N GLY A 62 2.82 -7.67 6.22
CA GLY A 62 3.15 -8.77 5.31
C GLY A 62 4.36 -8.45 4.42
N GLN A 63 4.81 -9.44 3.65
CA GLN A 63 5.64 -9.17 2.47
C GLN A 63 4.72 -8.73 1.32
N LEU A 64 5.26 -7.92 0.40
CA LEU A 64 4.55 -7.55 -0.82
C LEU A 64 4.26 -8.84 -1.62
N ASP A 65 3.00 -9.02 -2.03
CA ASP A 65 2.58 -10.13 -2.88
C ASP A 65 2.09 -9.61 -4.23
N ARG A 66 2.04 -10.48 -5.24
CA ARG A 66 1.43 -10.17 -6.55
C ARG A 66 0.13 -10.96 -6.68
N VAL A 67 -0.94 -10.29 -7.08
CA VAL A 67 -2.28 -10.87 -7.18
C VAL A 67 -2.96 -10.55 -8.50
N LYS A 68 -3.86 -11.43 -8.91
CA LYS A 68 -4.90 -11.20 -9.93
C LYS A 68 -6.26 -11.29 -9.26
N TRP A 69 -7.20 -10.48 -9.70
CA TRP A 69 -8.56 -10.52 -9.17
C TRP A 69 -9.41 -11.57 -9.90
N ALA A 70 -10.08 -12.42 -9.13
CA ALA A 70 -11.15 -13.28 -9.60
C ALA A 70 -12.48 -12.71 -9.11
N ILE A 71 -13.34 -12.36 -10.07
CA ILE A 71 -14.69 -11.87 -9.79
C ILE A 71 -15.64 -13.06 -9.88
N GLU A 72 -16.16 -13.49 -8.73
CA GLU A 72 -17.16 -14.54 -8.62
C GLU A 72 -18.56 -13.94 -8.41
N LYS A 73 -19.60 -14.79 -8.45
CA LYS A 73 -20.98 -14.33 -8.22
C LYS A 73 -21.17 -13.55 -6.91
N GLY A 74 -20.49 -13.95 -5.84
CA GLY A 74 -20.66 -13.36 -4.51
C GLY A 74 -19.36 -12.96 -3.81
N GLN A 75 -18.21 -13.08 -4.47
CA GLN A 75 -16.90 -12.81 -3.87
C GLN A 75 -15.96 -12.18 -4.90
N LEU A 76 -15.22 -11.15 -4.47
CA LEU A 76 -14.07 -10.61 -5.15
C LEU A 76 -12.83 -11.18 -4.47
N ILE A 77 -12.06 -12.00 -5.17
CA ILE A 77 -10.95 -12.75 -4.58
C ILE A 77 -9.64 -12.27 -5.22
N ALA A 78 -8.70 -11.80 -4.40
CA ALA A 78 -7.32 -11.59 -4.83
C ALA A 78 -6.56 -12.91 -4.73
N ARG A 79 -6.20 -13.49 -5.88
CA ARG A 79 -5.43 -14.73 -5.95
C ARG A 79 -3.99 -14.44 -6.32
N ARG A 80 -3.03 -15.14 -5.71
CA ARG A 80 -1.61 -15.01 -6.05
C ARG A 80 -1.39 -15.24 -7.55
N SER A 81 -0.68 -14.34 -8.22
CA SER A 81 -0.48 -14.39 -9.68
C SER A 81 0.70 -15.27 -10.12
N TYR A 82 1.49 -15.80 -9.18
CA TYR A 82 2.64 -16.68 -9.44
C TYR A 82 2.63 -17.90 -8.51
N GLU A 83 3.26 -19.01 -8.95
CA GLU A 83 3.38 -20.19 -8.11
C GLU A 83 4.33 -19.92 -6.93
N PHE A 84 3.91 -20.26 -5.71
CA PHE A 84 4.77 -20.12 -4.53
C PHE A 84 6.01 -21.02 -4.63
N THR A 85 5.80 -22.25 -5.07
CA THR A 85 6.83 -23.20 -5.47
C THR A 85 6.67 -23.45 -6.96
N GLU A 86 7.63 -23.01 -7.78
CA GLU A 86 7.57 -23.14 -9.23
C GLU A 86 7.49 -24.61 -9.65
N GLY A 87 6.57 -24.95 -10.53
CA GLY A 87 6.41 -26.29 -11.11
C GLY A 87 5.57 -27.26 -10.28
N THR A 88 4.84 -26.81 -9.25
CA THR A 88 3.98 -27.71 -8.43
C THR A 88 2.53 -27.76 -8.87
N ASP A 89 1.97 -26.67 -9.38
CA ASP A 89 0.52 -26.57 -9.56
C ASP A 89 0.17 -26.56 -11.04
N ALA A 90 0.70 -25.58 -11.79
CA ALA A 90 0.36 -25.37 -13.19
C ALA A 90 0.64 -26.60 -14.09
N PRO A 91 1.77 -27.33 -13.94
CA PRO A 91 2.03 -28.53 -14.74
C PRO A 91 1.14 -29.73 -14.40
N HIS A 92 0.48 -29.72 -13.25
CA HIS A 92 -0.33 -30.84 -12.74
C HIS A 92 -1.84 -30.55 -12.80
N MET A 93 -2.22 -29.49 -13.51
CA MET A 93 -3.61 -29.19 -13.82
C MET A 93 -4.19 -30.20 -14.81
N ARG A 94 -5.51 -30.43 -14.74
CA ARG A 94 -6.22 -31.23 -15.74
C ARG A 94 -6.20 -30.53 -17.09
N ASP A 95 -6.25 -31.30 -18.17
CA ASP A 95 -6.37 -30.75 -19.53
C ASP A 95 -7.52 -29.73 -19.62
N GLY A 96 -7.20 -28.52 -20.08
CA GLY A 96 -8.15 -27.41 -20.23
C GLY A 96 -8.46 -26.63 -18.95
N ALA A 97 -7.85 -26.96 -17.81
CA ALA A 97 -7.97 -26.17 -16.59
C ALA A 97 -6.85 -25.10 -16.51
N GLU A 98 -7.23 -23.88 -16.15
CA GLU A 98 -6.27 -22.80 -15.91
C GLU A 98 -5.87 -22.73 -14.43
N TRP A 99 -4.60 -22.45 -14.17
CA TRP A 99 -4.13 -22.23 -12.80
C TRP A 99 -4.56 -20.86 -12.30
N GLU A 100 -5.36 -20.84 -11.23
CA GLU A 100 -5.93 -19.61 -10.67
C GLU A 100 -5.08 -19.00 -9.54
N GLY A 101 -4.23 -19.80 -8.89
CA GLY A 101 -3.45 -19.38 -7.74
C GLY A 101 -4.22 -19.36 -6.41
N ALA A 102 -3.45 -19.33 -5.31
CA ALA A 102 -3.99 -19.37 -3.96
C ALA A 102 -4.70 -18.05 -3.59
N PRO A 103 -5.88 -18.09 -2.96
CA PRO A 103 -6.56 -16.88 -2.50
C PRO A 103 -5.81 -16.26 -1.32
N LEU A 104 -5.50 -14.97 -1.40
CA LEU A 104 -4.82 -14.21 -0.35
C LEU A 104 -5.74 -13.22 0.36
N TYR A 105 -6.73 -12.70 -0.36
CA TYR A 105 -7.77 -11.80 0.17
C TYR A 105 -9.10 -12.13 -0.51
N ALA A 106 -10.21 -11.95 0.20
CA ALA A 106 -11.54 -12.13 -0.36
C ALA A 106 -12.51 -11.11 0.23
N PHE A 107 -13.31 -10.47 -0.61
CA PHE A 107 -14.31 -9.47 -0.22
C PHE A 107 -15.69 -9.88 -0.76
N PRO A 108 -16.76 -9.87 0.05
CA PRO A 108 -18.09 -10.19 -0.45
C PRO A 108 -18.56 -9.19 -1.51
N ILE A 109 -19.23 -9.68 -2.55
CA ILE A 109 -19.91 -8.83 -3.54
C ILE A 109 -21.39 -8.71 -3.15
N ARG A 110 -21.91 -7.49 -3.05
CA ARG A 110 -23.31 -7.19 -2.73
C ARG A 110 -24.24 -7.42 -3.93
N GLY A 111 -23.75 -7.15 -5.13
CA GLY A 111 -24.52 -7.32 -6.36
C GLY A 111 -23.70 -6.99 -7.60
N HIS A 112 -24.15 -7.56 -8.72
CA HIS A 112 -23.70 -7.25 -10.08
C HIS A 112 -24.87 -6.62 -10.81
N PHE A 113 -24.63 -5.55 -11.57
CA PHE A 113 -25.68 -4.80 -12.25
C PHE A 113 -25.10 -3.99 -13.42
N ASP A 114 -25.99 -3.48 -14.26
CA ASP A 114 -25.72 -2.42 -15.23
C ASP A 114 -26.54 -1.18 -14.87
N ARG A 115 -25.96 0.00 -15.11
CA ARG A 115 -26.71 1.27 -15.10
C ARG A 115 -27.42 1.46 -16.43
N LEU A 116 -28.74 1.34 -16.39
CA LEU A 116 -29.60 1.43 -17.57
C LEU A 116 -30.72 2.44 -17.33
N ARG A 117 -31.14 3.11 -18.41
CA ARG A 117 -32.41 3.86 -18.41
C ARG A 117 -33.55 2.87 -18.23
N GLY A 118 -34.47 3.17 -17.33
CA GLY A 118 -35.69 2.39 -17.19
C GLY A 118 -36.44 2.36 -18.51
N TYR A 119 -36.98 1.22 -18.88
CA TYR A 119 -37.71 1.07 -20.14
C TYR A 119 -38.98 0.26 -19.95
N ASN A 120 -39.96 0.48 -20.82
CA ASN A 120 -41.13 -0.37 -20.88
C ASN A 120 -40.76 -1.70 -21.54
N THR A 121 -40.85 -2.80 -20.79
CA THR A 121 -40.45 -4.14 -21.26
C THR A 121 -41.27 -4.67 -22.44
N THR A 122 -42.43 -4.06 -22.73
CA THR A 122 -43.28 -4.45 -23.88
C THR A 122 -43.01 -3.60 -25.12
N THR A 123 -42.67 -2.32 -24.97
CA THR A 123 -42.51 -1.38 -26.10
C THR A 123 -41.07 -0.93 -26.35
N GLY A 124 -40.15 -1.16 -25.41
CA GLY A 124 -38.76 -0.71 -25.47
C GLY A 124 -38.55 0.79 -25.24
N GLU A 125 -39.62 1.56 -24.98
CA GLU A 125 -39.54 3.00 -24.77
C GLU A 125 -38.80 3.30 -23.45
N GLN A 126 -37.70 4.05 -23.56
CA GLN A 126 -36.86 4.45 -22.42
C GLN A 126 -37.43 5.68 -21.72
N ASN A 127 -37.38 5.69 -20.40
CA ASN A 127 -37.63 6.86 -19.58
C ASN A 127 -36.31 7.58 -19.25
N ASN A 128 -36.42 8.67 -18.49
CA ASN A 128 -35.28 9.48 -18.08
C ASN A 128 -34.69 9.09 -16.72
N VAL A 129 -35.05 7.94 -16.15
CA VAL A 129 -34.54 7.49 -14.86
C VAL A 129 -33.48 6.42 -15.10
N ILE A 130 -32.26 6.66 -14.64
CA ILE A 130 -31.19 5.66 -14.66
C ILE A 130 -31.26 4.88 -13.34
N SER A 131 -31.27 3.55 -13.43
CA SER A 131 -31.37 2.65 -12.28
C SER A 131 -30.41 1.46 -12.44
N GLU A 132 -30.02 0.88 -11.31
CA GLU A 132 -29.27 -0.37 -11.27
C GLU A 132 -30.21 -1.53 -11.63
N SER A 133 -29.87 -2.27 -12.70
CA SER A 133 -30.62 -3.44 -13.13
C SER A 133 -29.70 -4.64 -13.27
N SER A 134 -30.17 -5.79 -12.82
CA SER A 134 -29.58 -7.12 -13.09
C SER A 134 -30.52 -8.01 -13.91
N ALA A 135 -31.60 -7.42 -14.46
CA ALA A 135 -32.60 -8.17 -15.20
C ALA A 135 -32.10 -8.60 -16.59
N ASP A 136 -31.22 -7.79 -17.18
CA ASP A 136 -30.80 -7.90 -18.59
C ASP A 136 -29.39 -8.49 -18.77
N CYS A 137 -28.71 -8.84 -17.67
CA CYS A 137 -27.36 -9.41 -17.67
C CYS A 137 -27.25 -10.55 -16.67
N GLN A 138 -26.54 -11.62 -17.03
CA GLN A 138 -26.04 -12.55 -16.02
C GLN A 138 -24.94 -11.89 -15.20
N TRP A 139 -24.72 -12.37 -13.98
CA TRP A 139 -23.75 -11.76 -13.06
C TRP A 139 -22.36 -11.59 -13.67
N TYR A 140 -21.92 -12.47 -14.58
CA TYR A 140 -20.62 -12.40 -15.25
C TYR A 140 -20.62 -11.48 -16.50
N GLU A 141 -21.79 -11.11 -17.00
CA GLU A 141 -21.99 -10.22 -18.16
C GLU A 141 -22.19 -8.77 -17.73
N CYS A 142 -22.75 -8.54 -16.54
CA CYS A 142 -22.94 -7.19 -16.01
C CYS A 142 -21.58 -6.46 -15.88
N LYS A 143 -21.53 -5.18 -16.24
CA LYS A 143 -20.31 -4.37 -16.30
C LYS A 143 -19.88 -3.84 -14.94
N GLU A 144 -20.84 -3.69 -14.04
CA GLU A 144 -20.64 -3.04 -12.75
C GLU A 144 -20.94 -4.00 -11.59
N MET A 145 -20.30 -3.73 -10.46
CA MET A 145 -20.54 -4.44 -9.23
C MET A 145 -20.36 -3.54 -8.02
N ARG A 146 -20.89 -4.00 -6.89
CA ARG A 146 -20.72 -3.36 -5.59
C ARG A 146 -20.06 -4.33 -4.63
N VAL A 147 -18.91 -3.95 -4.10
CA VAL A 147 -18.11 -4.77 -3.19
C VAL A 147 -18.35 -4.33 -1.75
N ASN A 148 -18.55 -5.29 -0.86
CA ASN A 148 -18.57 -5.07 0.56
C ASN A 148 -17.14 -5.15 1.11
N TRP A 149 -16.43 -4.02 1.11
CA TRP A 149 -15.10 -3.90 1.70
C TRP A 149 -15.08 -4.09 3.22
N ALA A 150 -16.25 -4.02 3.86
CA ALA A 150 -16.46 -4.26 5.29
C ALA A 150 -16.59 -5.76 5.68
N GLY A 151 -16.54 -6.69 4.70
CA GLY A 151 -16.60 -8.12 4.98
C GLY A 151 -15.26 -8.69 5.45
N ASP A 152 -15.27 -9.93 5.96
CA ASP A 152 -14.07 -10.67 6.39
C ASP A 152 -13.03 -10.75 5.26
N ALA A 153 -12.12 -9.78 5.21
CA ALA A 153 -10.99 -9.75 4.29
C ALA A 153 -10.00 -10.81 4.75
N ARG A 154 -10.28 -12.09 4.43
CA ARG A 154 -9.49 -13.23 4.92
C ARG A 154 -8.01 -13.04 4.62
N LEU A 155 -7.26 -12.57 5.62
CA LEU A 155 -5.81 -12.66 5.68
C LEU A 155 -5.53 -14.10 6.12
N GLY A 156 -4.72 -14.85 5.40
CA GLY A 156 -4.22 -16.12 5.93
C GLY A 156 -3.49 -15.88 7.27
N GLY A 157 -4.08 -16.33 8.38
CA GLY A 157 -3.60 -16.15 9.75
C GLY A 157 -4.76 -15.99 10.75
N ASP A 158 -4.56 -16.30 12.03
CA ASP A 158 -5.55 -16.26 13.13
C ASP A 158 -6.04 -14.84 13.50
N PHE A 159 -6.42 -14.02 12.51
CA PHE A 159 -6.95 -12.68 12.73
C PHE A 159 -8.48 -12.72 12.74
N GLY A 160 -9.09 -12.52 13.91
CA GLY A 160 -10.49 -12.11 13.98
C GLY A 160 -10.61 -10.66 13.50
N GLN A 161 -11.33 -10.42 12.41
CA GLN A 161 -11.42 -9.08 11.82
C GLN A 161 -12.79 -8.47 12.10
N PHE A 162 -12.83 -7.19 12.48
CA PHE A 162 -14.08 -6.44 12.64
C PHE A 162 -13.91 -5.03 12.08
N TYR A 163 -14.68 -4.73 11.04
CA TYR A 163 -14.61 -3.48 10.31
C TYR A 163 -14.98 -2.23 11.13
N VAL A 164 -14.42 -1.08 10.74
CA VAL A 164 -14.92 0.25 11.14
C VAL A 164 -15.51 0.94 9.91
N GLN A 165 -16.83 1.15 9.94
CA GLN A 165 -17.53 2.03 8.99
C GLN A 165 -17.25 3.49 9.37
N GLY A 166 -16.28 4.11 8.73
CA GLY A 166 -16.34 5.55 8.47
C GLY A 166 -17.31 5.78 7.32
N PHE A 167 -18.52 6.27 7.61
CA PHE A 167 -19.45 6.79 6.58
C PHE A 167 -19.22 8.28 6.30
N ASP A 168 -18.23 8.87 6.96
CA ASP A 168 -17.80 10.24 6.72
C ASP A 168 -16.73 10.20 5.62
N GLU A 169 -16.96 10.91 4.52
CA GLU A 169 -15.96 11.06 3.45
C GLU A 169 -14.66 11.72 3.96
N ASN A 170 -14.71 12.39 5.12
CA ASN A 170 -13.57 12.98 5.78
C ASN A 170 -12.92 12.07 6.84
N ASP A 171 -13.41 10.83 7.03
CA ASP A 171 -12.76 9.89 7.93
C ASP A 171 -11.36 9.55 7.39
N PRO A 172 -10.28 9.76 8.16
CA PRO A 172 -8.94 9.39 7.73
C PRO A 172 -8.80 7.90 7.45
N ASP A 173 -9.67 7.02 7.98
CA ASP A 173 -9.68 5.58 7.70
C ASP A 173 -10.67 5.20 6.57
N ALA A 174 -11.25 6.16 5.84
CA ALA A 174 -12.18 5.87 4.75
C ALA A 174 -11.57 4.97 3.65
N LEU A 175 -12.44 4.20 2.99
CA LEU A 175 -12.10 3.44 1.78
C LEU A 175 -11.65 4.39 0.68
N ILE A 176 -10.51 4.11 0.05
CA ILE A 176 -10.06 4.83 -1.14
C ILE A 176 -10.11 3.87 -2.32
N VAL A 177 -10.83 4.26 -3.36
CA VAL A 177 -10.81 3.61 -4.67
C VAL A 177 -10.45 4.65 -5.71
N ASP A 178 -9.15 4.77 -5.98
CA ASP A 178 -8.59 5.67 -6.97
C ASP A 178 -8.52 4.95 -8.32
N LYS A 179 -9.57 5.16 -9.11
CA LYS A 179 -9.72 4.54 -10.44
C LYS A 179 -8.71 5.06 -11.45
N GLU A 180 -8.27 6.31 -11.30
CA GLU A 180 -7.35 6.96 -12.22
C GLU A 180 -5.93 6.42 -12.05
N ASN A 181 -5.49 6.25 -10.80
CA ASN A 181 -4.15 5.74 -10.49
C ASN A 181 -4.11 4.24 -10.20
N ASN A 182 -5.23 3.52 -10.43
CA ASN A 182 -5.38 2.09 -10.18
C ASN A 182 -4.90 1.69 -8.77
N TYR A 183 -5.48 2.32 -7.75
CA TYR A 183 -5.13 2.11 -6.35
C TYR A 183 -6.37 1.89 -5.48
N ILE A 184 -6.29 0.93 -4.57
CA ILE A 184 -7.34 0.59 -3.61
C ILE A 184 -6.72 0.54 -2.22
N GLU A 185 -7.30 1.27 -1.28
CA GLU A 185 -6.95 1.25 0.14
C GLU A 185 -8.16 0.87 0.97
N VAL A 186 -8.03 -0.20 1.75
CA VAL A 186 -9.06 -0.64 2.70
C VAL A 186 -8.47 -0.63 4.10
N ASN A 187 -8.98 0.26 4.96
CA ASN A 187 -8.62 0.24 6.38
C ASN A 187 -9.60 -0.66 7.12
N VAL A 188 -9.05 -1.59 7.91
CA VAL A 188 -9.82 -2.53 8.73
C VAL A 188 -9.33 -2.46 10.17
N ARG A 189 -10.20 -2.75 11.12
CA ARG A 189 -9.78 -3.00 12.49
C ARG A 189 -9.77 -4.52 12.73
N ALA A 190 -8.71 -5.02 13.35
CA ALA A 190 -8.59 -6.44 13.68
C ALA A 190 -8.66 -6.59 15.20
N PHE A 191 -9.52 -7.49 15.67
CA PHE A 191 -9.58 -7.86 17.08
C PHE A 191 -8.66 -9.07 17.32
N MET A 192 -7.67 -8.87 18.17
CA MET A 192 -6.69 -9.89 18.50
C MET A 192 -6.82 -10.22 19.98
N ALA A 193 -7.11 -11.49 20.28
CA ALA A 193 -7.15 -12.02 21.62
C ALA A 193 -5.96 -12.94 21.86
N PRO A 194 -5.44 -13.01 23.10
CA PRO A 194 -4.39 -13.95 23.41
C PRO A 194 -4.86 -15.39 23.21
N GLU A 195 -3.97 -16.21 22.65
CA GLU A 195 -4.19 -17.64 22.54
C GLU A 195 -4.33 -18.25 23.95
N LEU A 196 -5.09 -19.33 24.07
CA LEU A 196 -5.18 -20.09 25.32
C LEU A 196 -4.11 -21.17 25.34
N ASP A 197 -3.45 -21.34 26.48
CA ASP A 197 -2.57 -22.49 26.69
C ASP A 197 -3.44 -23.74 26.87
N ARG A 198 -3.38 -24.65 25.90
CA ARG A 198 -4.24 -25.83 25.89
C ARG A 198 -4.00 -26.74 27.09
N GLU A 199 -2.74 -27.00 27.42
CA GLU A 199 -2.37 -27.94 28.49
C GLU A 199 -2.75 -27.39 29.86
N LEU A 200 -2.48 -26.12 30.12
CA LEU A 200 -2.84 -25.47 31.39
C LEU A 200 -4.35 -25.24 31.51
N THR A 201 -5.02 -24.90 30.41
CA THR A 201 -6.49 -24.78 30.38
C THR A 201 -7.15 -26.11 30.73
N GLU A 202 -6.67 -27.22 30.15
CA GLU A 202 -7.13 -28.57 30.47
C GLU A 202 -6.81 -28.96 31.93
N TYR A 203 -5.61 -28.63 32.43
CA TYR A 203 -5.19 -28.94 33.80
C TYR A 203 -5.98 -28.20 34.88
N TYR A 204 -6.21 -26.90 34.70
CA TYR A 204 -6.87 -26.05 35.70
C TYR A 204 -8.39 -25.99 35.56
N GLY A 205 -8.96 -26.43 34.43
CA GLY A 205 -10.41 -26.43 34.21
C GLY A 205 -11.02 -25.05 33.96
N PHE A 206 -10.20 -24.05 33.65
CA PHE A 206 -10.63 -22.72 33.19
C PHE A 206 -9.65 -22.19 32.14
N PRO A 207 -10.07 -21.28 31.23
CA PRO A 207 -9.19 -20.72 30.20
C PRO A 207 -7.95 -20.06 30.80
N VAL A 208 -6.76 -20.54 30.42
CA VAL A 208 -5.47 -19.93 30.80
C VAL A 208 -4.90 -19.21 29.58
N PRO A 209 -5.02 -17.86 29.52
CA PRO A 209 -4.37 -17.09 28.48
C PRO A 209 -2.87 -17.28 28.53
N LYS A 210 -2.27 -17.55 27.37
CA LYS A 210 -0.83 -17.70 27.21
C LYS A 210 -0.05 -16.50 27.76
N CYS A 211 -0.58 -15.28 27.60
CA CYS A 211 0.05 -14.08 28.14
C CYS A 211 0.22 -14.08 29.66
N TRP A 212 -0.56 -14.82 30.46
CA TRP A 212 -0.32 -14.91 31.91
C TRP A 212 1.04 -15.55 32.27
N LEU A 213 1.65 -16.28 31.33
CA LEU A 213 2.87 -17.04 31.57
C LEU A 213 4.14 -16.24 31.27
N TYR A 214 4.01 -15.10 30.58
CA TYR A 214 5.15 -14.29 30.11
C TYR A 214 4.88 -12.77 30.07
N SER A 215 3.69 -12.31 30.42
CA SER A 215 3.38 -10.88 30.43
C SER A 215 4.11 -10.17 31.56
N ASN A 216 4.78 -9.07 31.21
CA ASN A 216 5.14 -8.02 32.13
C ASN A 216 3.84 -7.37 32.69
N PRO A 217 3.78 -6.92 33.96
CA PRO A 217 2.62 -6.19 34.51
C PRO A 217 2.13 -4.98 33.68
N TYR A 218 2.93 -4.47 32.73
CA TYR A 218 2.52 -3.41 31.81
C TYR A 218 1.76 -3.89 30.56
N TRP A 219 1.65 -5.19 30.30
CA TRP A 219 0.97 -5.72 29.12
C TRP A 219 -0.44 -6.18 29.46
N ASP A 220 -1.42 -5.65 28.73
CA ASP A 220 -2.83 -6.00 28.94
C ASP A 220 -3.11 -7.36 28.27
N CYS A 221 -3.36 -8.38 29.08
CA CYS A 221 -3.68 -9.74 28.64
C CYS A 221 -5.18 -9.87 28.26
N ARG A 222 -5.71 -8.85 27.59
CA ARG A 222 -7.06 -8.78 27.05
C ARG A 222 -7.02 -8.73 25.54
N GLY A 223 -8.17 -8.97 24.92
CA GLY A 223 -8.33 -8.74 23.49
C GLY A 223 -8.22 -7.25 23.16
N GLN A 224 -7.49 -6.95 22.11
CA GLN A 224 -7.19 -5.59 21.66
C GLN A 224 -7.61 -5.42 20.21
N THR A 225 -7.99 -4.20 19.86
CA THR A 225 -8.30 -3.83 18.48
C THR A 225 -7.11 -3.07 17.90
N ILE A 226 -6.59 -3.54 16.78
CA ILE A 226 -5.50 -2.88 16.04
C ILE A 226 -5.99 -2.37 14.68
N GLY A 227 -5.41 -1.29 14.17
CA GLY A 227 -5.66 -0.78 12.83
C GLY A 227 -4.77 -1.48 11.81
N VAL A 228 -5.37 -1.96 10.72
CA VAL A 228 -4.66 -2.62 9.62
C VAL A 228 -5.10 -2.00 8.30
N LYS A 229 -4.14 -1.61 7.48
CA LYS A 229 -4.37 -1.17 6.11
C LYS A 229 -4.09 -2.29 5.14
N LEU A 230 -5.01 -2.53 4.21
CA LEU A 230 -4.84 -3.34 3.02
C LEU A 230 -4.68 -2.39 1.83
N ALA A 231 -3.60 -2.53 1.07
CA ALA A 231 -3.31 -1.68 -0.07
C ALA A 231 -3.08 -2.54 -1.31
N PHE A 232 -3.75 -2.17 -2.40
CA PHE A 232 -3.63 -2.81 -3.70
C PHE A 232 -3.29 -1.75 -4.75
N THR A 233 -2.25 -1.98 -5.54
CA THR A 233 -1.90 -1.10 -6.66
C THR A 233 -1.62 -1.91 -7.91
N ARG A 234 -2.16 -1.48 -9.05
CA ARG A 234 -1.93 -2.18 -10.30
C ARG A 234 -0.46 -2.07 -10.69
N MET A 235 0.12 -3.18 -11.12
CA MET A 235 1.51 -3.20 -11.55
C MET A 235 1.67 -2.37 -12.84
N PRO A 236 2.85 -1.78 -13.08
CA PRO A 236 3.15 -1.17 -14.38
C PRO A 236 2.89 -2.15 -15.52
N HIS A 237 2.11 -1.74 -16.50
CA HIS A 237 1.66 -2.60 -17.61
C HIS A 237 1.70 -1.83 -18.93
N GLU A 238 1.79 -2.57 -20.03
CA GLU A 238 1.51 -2.05 -21.37
C GLU A 238 0.05 -1.59 -21.45
N PRO A 239 -0.33 -0.71 -22.41
CA PRO A 239 -1.71 -0.26 -22.53
C PRO A 239 -2.71 -1.41 -22.67
N ASP A 240 -3.83 -1.30 -21.97
CA ASP A 240 -4.94 -2.24 -22.12
C ASP A 240 -5.52 -2.18 -23.53
N THR A 241 -6.00 -3.32 -24.00
CA THR A 241 -6.61 -3.46 -25.32
C THR A 241 -8.02 -4.01 -25.20
N THR A 242 -8.78 -4.01 -26.30
CA THR A 242 -10.11 -4.59 -26.35
C THR A 242 -10.08 -5.75 -27.34
N ASP A 243 -10.62 -6.90 -26.93
CA ASP A 243 -10.77 -8.03 -27.84
C ASP A 243 -11.92 -7.82 -28.86
N ALA A 244 -12.11 -8.79 -29.74
CA ALA A 244 -13.12 -8.74 -30.80
C ALA A 244 -14.57 -8.65 -30.26
N ASP A 245 -14.78 -9.06 -29.00
CA ASP A 245 -16.08 -9.08 -28.35
C ASP A 245 -16.32 -7.82 -27.50
N GLY A 246 -15.39 -6.86 -27.52
CA GLY A 246 -15.52 -5.61 -26.77
C GLY A 246 -15.09 -5.70 -25.31
N LYS A 247 -14.43 -6.80 -24.89
CA LYS A 247 -13.99 -6.99 -23.51
C LYS A 247 -12.57 -6.46 -23.32
N LEU A 248 -12.32 -5.81 -22.17
CA LEU A 248 -11.01 -5.31 -21.82
C LEU A 248 -10.04 -6.47 -21.57
N VAL A 249 -8.90 -6.45 -22.28
CA VAL A 249 -7.77 -7.36 -22.10
C VAL A 249 -6.64 -6.58 -21.49
N ALA A 250 -6.20 -7.01 -20.31
CA ALA A 250 -5.09 -6.38 -19.61
C ALA A 250 -3.82 -6.42 -20.45
N GLY A 251 -3.14 -5.28 -20.55
CA GLY A 251 -1.79 -5.24 -21.09
C GLY A 251 -0.83 -6.07 -20.23
N ALA A 252 0.21 -6.60 -20.85
CA ALA A 252 1.21 -7.39 -20.15
C ALA A 252 1.94 -6.54 -19.10
N VAL A 253 2.28 -7.14 -17.95
CA VAL A 253 3.11 -6.47 -16.94
C VAL A 253 4.45 -6.05 -17.57
N LYS A 254 4.77 -4.76 -17.47
CA LYS A 254 5.98 -4.19 -18.01
C LYS A 254 7.18 -4.71 -17.22
N LYS A 255 8.16 -5.28 -17.92
CA LYS A 255 9.43 -5.67 -17.30
C LYS A 255 10.27 -4.42 -17.06
N THR A 256 10.27 -3.93 -15.82
CA THR A 256 10.99 -2.70 -15.41
C THR A 256 12.33 -2.99 -14.76
N PHE A 257 12.57 -4.22 -14.32
CA PHE A 257 13.76 -4.60 -13.57
C PHE A 257 14.30 -5.97 -13.96
N ALA A 258 15.63 -6.07 -14.04
CA ALA A 258 16.34 -7.32 -14.27
C ALA A 258 16.82 -7.89 -12.92
N PRO A 259 16.31 -9.06 -12.48
CA PRO A 259 16.72 -9.68 -11.22
C PRO A 259 18.22 -9.91 -11.13
N LEU A 260 18.80 -9.68 -9.95
CA LEU A 260 20.21 -9.96 -9.69
C LEU A 260 20.35 -11.26 -8.89
N GLU A 261 21.04 -12.26 -9.45
CA GLU A 261 21.30 -13.51 -8.75
C GLU A 261 22.13 -13.31 -7.47
N TYR A 262 21.64 -13.89 -6.38
CA TYR A 262 22.17 -13.73 -5.03
C TYR A 262 22.51 -15.08 -4.39
N ASP A 263 23.61 -15.65 -4.88
CA ASP A 263 24.17 -16.90 -4.37
C ASP A 263 24.62 -16.82 -2.89
N ASP A 264 24.93 -17.98 -2.32
CA ASP A 264 25.35 -18.09 -0.91
C ASP A 264 26.68 -17.39 -0.60
N ARG A 265 27.55 -17.14 -1.60
CA ARG A 265 28.77 -16.33 -1.39
C ARG A 265 28.41 -14.87 -1.18
N LYS A 266 27.44 -14.34 -1.93
CA LYS A 266 26.91 -13.00 -1.71
C LYS A 266 26.18 -12.91 -0.37
N LEU A 267 25.38 -13.92 -0.02
CA LEU A 267 24.74 -14.02 1.30
C LEU A 267 25.77 -13.96 2.44
N GLN A 268 26.85 -14.74 2.35
CA GLN A 268 27.91 -14.74 3.37
C GLN A 268 28.59 -13.38 3.50
N ARG A 269 28.71 -12.64 2.39
CA ARG A 269 29.41 -11.35 2.37
C ARG A 269 28.53 -10.16 2.75
N PHE A 270 27.26 -10.17 2.33
CA PHE A 270 26.40 -8.99 2.38
C PHE A 270 25.12 -9.19 3.21
N GLY A 271 24.85 -10.40 3.71
CA GLY A 271 23.73 -10.67 4.62
C GLY A 271 22.44 -11.09 3.92
N TYR A 272 21.36 -11.20 4.70
CA TYR A 272 20.10 -11.86 4.31
C TYR A 272 19.16 -11.02 3.41
N TYR A 273 19.72 -10.30 2.44
CA TYR A 273 18.98 -9.49 1.48
C TYR A 273 18.60 -10.29 0.23
N ARG A 274 17.89 -11.42 0.41
CA ARG A 274 17.47 -12.27 -0.71
C ARG A 274 15.98 -12.64 -0.70
N VAL A 275 15.42 -12.79 -1.88
CA VAL A 275 14.19 -13.53 -2.14
C VAL A 275 14.58 -14.91 -2.64
N THR A 276 13.92 -15.94 -2.10
CA THR A 276 14.14 -17.33 -2.52
C THR A 276 12.91 -17.83 -3.25
N ARG A 277 13.10 -18.25 -4.50
CA ARG A 277 12.10 -18.95 -5.30
C ARG A 277 12.40 -20.44 -5.24
N PHE A 278 11.48 -21.20 -4.66
CA PHE A 278 11.58 -22.65 -4.66
C PHE A 278 11.12 -23.17 -6.02
N HIS A 279 11.83 -24.17 -6.53
CA HIS A 279 11.38 -24.95 -7.68
C HIS A 279 11.15 -26.39 -7.24
N TYR A 280 10.15 -27.02 -7.82
CA TYR A 280 9.82 -28.41 -7.63
C TYR A 280 10.26 -29.20 -8.85
N ASP A 281 10.99 -30.28 -8.59
CA ASP A 281 11.31 -31.31 -9.58
C ASP A 281 10.49 -32.56 -9.29
N GLU A 282 9.92 -33.20 -10.31
CA GLU A 282 9.03 -34.35 -10.15
C GLU A 282 9.71 -35.55 -9.47
N HIS A 283 11.02 -35.75 -9.71
CA HIS A 283 11.75 -36.91 -9.18
C HIS A 283 12.42 -36.63 -7.83
N TYR A 284 12.84 -35.39 -7.59
CA TYR A 284 13.64 -35.03 -6.43
C TYR A 284 12.97 -34.06 -5.45
N GLY A 285 11.79 -33.53 -5.78
CA GLY A 285 11.09 -32.49 -5.03
C GLY A 285 11.83 -31.14 -5.06
N SER A 286 11.70 -30.35 -4.00
CA SER A 286 12.50 -29.12 -3.86
C SER A 286 13.86 -29.40 -3.23
N ARG A 287 14.94 -28.99 -3.91
CA ARG A 287 16.34 -29.16 -3.49
C ARG A 287 17.01 -27.79 -3.40
N GLU A 288 18.22 -27.73 -2.85
CA GLU A 288 18.97 -26.46 -2.86
C GLU A 288 19.34 -26.07 -4.29
N ALA A 289 19.73 -27.05 -5.12
CA ALA A 289 20.23 -26.81 -6.47
C ALA A 289 19.21 -26.23 -7.45
N ASN A 290 17.90 -26.38 -7.20
CA ASN A 290 16.84 -25.84 -8.03
C ASN A 290 16.19 -24.57 -7.44
N ARG A 291 16.69 -24.04 -6.32
CA ARG A 291 16.25 -22.74 -5.81
C ARG A 291 16.91 -21.61 -6.59
N LYS A 292 16.12 -20.57 -6.88
CA LYS A 292 16.66 -19.30 -7.40
C LYS A 292 16.69 -18.30 -6.26
N HIS A 293 17.81 -17.60 -6.12
CA HIS A 293 17.98 -16.55 -5.13
C HIS A 293 18.19 -15.22 -5.84
N TYR A 294 17.36 -14.24 -5.53
CA TYR A 294 17.47 -12.89 -6.07
C TYR A 294 17.77 -11.89 -4.96
N ALA A 295 18.59 -10.90 -5.26
CA ALA A 295 18.92 -9.84 -4.32
C ALA A 295 17.69 -8.95 -4.09
N ARG A 296 17.45 -8.56 -2.84
CA ARG A 296 16.49 -7.50 -2.51
C ARG A 296 17.17 -6.16 -2.70
N ILE A 297 16.96 -5.52 -3.84
CA ILE A 297 17.66 -4.26 -4.18
C ILE A 297 16.73 -3.24 -4.84
N TRP A 298 17.08 -1.97 -4.67
CA TRP A 298 16.46 -0.87 -5.41
C TRP A 298 16.85 -0.91 -6.88
N ASN A 299 15.88 -0.60 -7.73
CA ASN A 299 16.13 -0.32 -9.13
C ASN A 299 16.60 1.13 -9.29
N LEU A 300 17.90 1.32 -9.51
CA LEU A 300 18.49 2.65 -9.70
C LEU A 300 18.39 3.15 -11.16
N TRP A 301 17.70 2.41 -12.03
CA TRP A 301 17.70 2.65 -13.47
C TRP A 301 16.27 2.80 -14.01
N GLU A 302 16.07 3.81 -14.84
CA GLU A 302 14.84 4.00 -15.63
C GLU A 302 14.81 2.99 -16.79
N THR A 303 15.93 2.85 -17.50
CA THR A 303 16.08 1.96 -18.65
C THR A 303 16.88 0.71 -18.30
N ASN A 304 16.21 -0.44 -18.16
CA ASN A 304 16.86 -1.72 -17.85
C ASN A 304 16.98 -2.67 -19.05
N PHE A 305 16.19 -2.46 -20.09
CA PHE A 305 16.07 -3.35 -21.24
C PHE A 305 16.14 -2.59 -22.56
N ARG A 306 16.62 -3.26 -23.61
CA ARG A 306 16.50 -2.82 -25.00
C ARG A 306 15.08 -3.07 -25.51
N GLU A 307 14.75 -2.52 -26.67
CA GLU A 307 13.46 -2.76 -27.35
C GLU A 307 13.20 -4.25 -27.64
N ASP A 308 14.26 -5.04 -27.83
CA ASP A 308 14.17 -6.50 -28.04
C ASP A 308 13.99 -7.31 -26.73
N GLY A 309 13.94 -6.64 -25.57
CA GLY A 309 13.80 -7.26 -24.26
C GLY A 309 15.10 -7.78 -23.63
N SER A 310 16.25 -7.65 -24.30
CA SER A 310 17.55 -7.98 -23.71
C SER A 310 17.96 -6.95 -22.65
N VAL A 311 18.69 -7.41 -21.62
CA VAL A 311 19.15 -6.53 -20.53
C VAL A 311 20.23 -5.56 -21.03
N LEU A 312 20.06 -4.27 -20.73
CA LEU A 312 21.07 -3.25 -21.01
C LEU A 312 22.26 -3.36 -20.03
N PRO A 313 23.52 -3.22 -20.48
CA PRO A 313 24.66 -3.01 -19.60
C PRO A 313 24.44 -1.76 -18.74
N MET A 314 24.86 -1.79 -17.46
CA MET A 314 24.65 -0.66 -16.54
C MET A 314 25.21 0.68 -17.08
N ALA A 315 26.30 0.64 -17.85
CA ALA A 315 26.87 1.81 -18.53
C ALA A 315 25.90 2.54 -19.47
N GLU A 316 24.97 1.81 -20.10
CA GLU A 316 24.01 2.35 -21.07
C GLU A 316 22.68 2.75 -20.41
N ARG A 317 22.48 2.48 -19.11
CA ARG A 317 21.20 2.73 -18.43
C ARG A 317 21.05 4.15 -17.94
N ASP A 318 19.85 4.70 -18.04
CA ASP A 318 19.52 6.01 -17.50
C ASP A 318 19.27 5.91 -16.00
N PRO A 319 19.95 6.70 -15.16
CA PRO A 319 19.77 6.65 -13.72
C PRO A 319 18.44 7.28 -13.29
N LYS A 320 17.86 6.76 -12.20
CA LYS A 320 16.69 7.33 -11.54
C LYS A 320 16.85 7.39 -10.02
N PRO A 321 16.28 8.40 -9.35
CA PRO A 321 16.35 8.55 -7.91
C PRO A 321 15.43 7.59 -7.18
N ILE A 322 15.77 7.35 -5.91
CA ILE A 322 14.87 6.81 -4.90
C ILE A 322 14.26 8.01 -4.15
N VAL A 323 12.94 8.03 -4.06
CA VAL A 323 12.20 9.13 -3.43
C VAL A 323 11.59 8.64 -2.11
N TYR A 324 11.89 9.35 -1.03
CA TYR A 324 11.33 9.13 0.30
C TYR A 324 10.54 10.36 0.75
N TYR A 325 9.46 10.13 1.50
CA TYR A 325 8.61 11.18 2.05
C TYR A 325 8.63 11.16 3.57
N LEU A 326 8.55 12.33 4.18
CA LEU A 326 8.24 12.44 5.61
C LEU A 326 6.75 12.22 5.85
N ASN A 327 6.38 11.74 7.03
CA ASN A 327 4.99 11.80 7.49
C ASN A 327 4.69 13.18 8.09
N ARG A 328 3.40 13.56 8.12
CA ARG A 328 2.91 14.86 8.62
C ARG A 328 3.43 15.23 10.01
N GLN A 329 3.57 14.23 10.88
CA GLN A 329 3.96 14.39 12.27
C GLN A 329 5.48 14.31 12.50
N PHE A 330 6.29 14.38 11.43
CA PHE A 330 7.74 14.33 11.57
C PHE A 330 8.25 15.56 12.35
N PRO A 331 9.17 15.41 13.31
CA PRO A 331 9.62 16.52 14.15
C PRO A 331 10.25 17.67 13.36
N GLY A 332 9.73 18.88 13.57
CA GLY A 332 10.05 20.08 12.80
C GLY A 332 8.97 20.48 11.77
N LEU A 333 8.00 19.60 11.47
CA LEU A 333 6.82 19.95 10.67
C LEU A 333 5.68 20.55 11.50
N PRO A 334 4.72 21.27 10.89
CA PRO A 334 3.63 21.94 11.63
C PRO A 334 2.74 21.00 12.47
N GLU A 335 2.61 19.73 12.08
CA GLU A 335 1.79 18.74 12.79
C GLU A 335 2.60 17.85 13.75
N ALA A 336 3.87 18.17 13.96
CA ALA A 336 4.69 17.50 14.95
C ALA A 336 4.15 17.71 16.38
N ALA A 337 4.51 16.81 17.29
CA ALA A 337 4.18 16.97 18.70
C ALA A 337 4.74 18.31 19.25
N PRO A 338 3.95 19.10 20.00
CA PRO A 338 4.44 20.35 20.59
C PRO A 338 5.69 20.13 21.44
N GLY A 339 6.70 20.96 21.24
CA GLY A 339 7.97 20.86 21.97
C GLY A 339 8.91 19.74 21.49
N SER A 340 8.55 18.99 20.44
CA SER A 340 9.47 18.03 19.81
C SER A 340 10.69 18.73 19.21
N VAL A 341 11.83 18.03 19.23
CA VAL A 341 13.07 18.52 18.64
C VAL A 341 12.94 18.62 17.11
N ASP A 342 13.42 19.71 16.50
CA ASP A 342 13.46 19.80 15.04
C ASP A 342 14.52 18.83 14.48
N LEU A 343 14.07 17.85 13.70
CA LEU A 343 14.93 16.84 13.08
C LEU A 343 15.02 16.97 11.56
N LEU A 344 14.51 18.05 10.96
CA LEU A 344 14.50 18.20 9.50
C LEU A 344 15.91 18.27 8.91
N SER A 345 16.83 18.96 9.60
CA SER A 345 18.24 19.04 9.19
C SER A 345 18.92 17.68 9.27
N SER A 346 18.72 16.94 10.36
CA SER A 346 19.23 15.57 10.55
C SER A 346 18.67 14.60 9.50
N ALA A 347 17.38 14.68 9.20
CA ALA A 347 16.75 13.87 8.16
C ALA A 347 17.35 14.18 6.77
N GLN A 348 17.58 15.46 6.48
CA GLN A 348 18.25 15.88 5.25
C GLN A 348 19.70 15.38 5.18
N GLU A 349 20.45 15.45 6.29
CA GLU A 349 21.82 14.95 6.33
C GLU A 349 21.88 13.45 6.01
N VAL A 350 20.98 12.65 6.57
CA VAL A 350 20.86 11.23 6.24
C VAL A 350 20.56 11.03 4.76
N ALA A 351 19.65 11.82 4.19
CA ALA A 351 19.33 11.78 2.77
C ALA A 351 20.53 12.16 1.88
N ASP A 352 21.34 13.13 2.29
CA ASP A 352 22.55 13.56 1.57
C ASP A 352 23.65 12.49 1.63
N GLN A 353 23.80 11.80 2.77
CA GLN A 353 24.72 10.68 2.91
C GLN A 353 24.33 9.51 1.98
N TRP A 354 23.05 9.14 1.94
CA TRP A 354 22.55 8.11 1.03
C TRP A 354 22.70 8.51 -0.43
N ASP A 355 22.39 9.78 -0.76
CA ASP A 355 22.59 10.33 -2.10
C ASP A 355 24.04 10.17 -2.56
N GLY A 356 25.02 10.55 -1.73
CA GLY A 356 26.44 10.43 -2.05
C GLY A 356 26.87 8.98 -2.32
N VAL A 357 26.41 8.03 -1.50
CA VAL A 357 26.72 6.61 -1.71
C VAL A 357 26.10 6.06 -2.99
N LEU A 358 24.84 6.43 -3.28
CA LEU A 358 24.13 5.97 -4.47
C LEU A 358 24.68 6.58 -5.76
N VAL A 359 25.01 7.88 -5.74
CA VAL A 359 25.70 8.56 -6.84
C VAL A 359 27.04 7.90 -7.11
N LYS A 360 27.86 7.66 -6.08
CA LYS A 360 29.14 6.98 -6.24
C LYS A 360 28.99 5.57 -6.84
N ALA A 361 28.03 4.79 -6.34
CA ALA A 361 27.79 3.43 -6.83
C ALA A 361 27.30 3.42 -8.29
N ALA A 362 26.36 4.29 -8.65
CA ALA A 362 25.84 4.40 -10.00
C ALA A 362 26.88 4.97 -10.98
N ALA A 363 27.69 5.95 -10.57
CA ALA A 363 28.76 6.51 -11.38
C ALA A 363 29.83 5.44 -11.69
N GLN A 364 30.22 4.65 -10.67
CA GLN A 364 31.13 3.52 -10.85
C GLN A 364 30.54 2.45 -11.78
N ALA A 365 29.25 2.12 -11.63
CA ALA A 365 28.58 1.15 -12.51
C ALA A 365 28.50 1.64 -13.96
N LYS A 366 28.43 2.96 -14.17
CA LYS A 366 28.42 3.56 -15.51
C LYS A 366 29.80 3.83 -16.11
N GLY A 367 30.85 3.85 -15.30
CA GLY A 367 32.20 4.23 -15.74
C GLY A 367 32.35 5.73 -16.01
N VAL A 368 31.59 6.57 -15.29
CA VAL A 368 31.66 8.05 -15.36
C VAL A 368 32.02 8.62 -13.99
N ASP A 369 32.38 9.90 -13.91
CA ASP A 369 32.53 10.60 -12.64
C ASP A 369 31.17 11.01 -12.04
N GLU A 370 31.16 11.33 -10.73
CA GLU A 370 29.94 11.67 -10.00
C GLU A 370 29.25 12.93 -10.53
N ALA A 371 29.99 13.95 -10.98
CA ALA A 371 29.40 15.18 -11.51
C ALA A 371 28.70 14.91 -12.84
N THR A 372 29.33 14.10 -13.70
CA THR A 372 28.73 13.62 -14.95
C THR A 372 27.47 12.80 -14.68
N LEU A 373 27.47 11.88 -13.71
CA LEU A 373 26.27 11.11 -13.36
C LEU A 373 25.12 12.04 -12.94
N ARG A 374 25.37 13.01 -12.05
CA ARG A 374 24.33 13.92 -11.55
C ARG A 374 23.67 14.71 -12.67
N GLY A 375 24.42 15.09 -13.71
CA GLY A 375 23.90 15.75 -14.90
C GLY A 375 23.11 14.84 -15.87
N GLN A 376 23.21 13.51 -15.71
CA GLN A 376 22.57 12.51 -16.58
C GLN A 376 21.27 11.93 -16.00
N ILE A 377 20.84 12.35 -14.82
CA ILE A 377 19.61 11.84 -14.18
C ILE A 377 18.40 12.52 -14.84
N PRO A 378 17.64 11.86 -15.75
CA PRO A 378 16.64 12.54 -16.56
C PRO A 378 15.49 13.08 -15.72
N SER A 379 15.10 12.36 -14.66
CA SER A 379 14.09 12.81 -13.69
C SER A 379 14.50 14.04 -12.89
N CYS A 380 15.77 14.44 -12.95
CA CYS A 380 16.30 15.63 -12.29
C CYS A 380 16.58 16.78 -13.27
N ALA A 381 16.22 16.63 -14.54
CA ALA A 381 16.38 17.67 -15.54
C ALA A 381 15.69 18.97 -15.09
N GLY A 382 16.34 20.12 -15.33
CA GLY A 382 15.79 21.43 -14.97
C GLY A 382 15.65 21.69 -13.46
N GLY A 383 16.36 20.97 -12.59
CA GLY A 383 16.28 21.15 -11.14
C GLY A 383 15.18 20.36 -10.44
N ALA A 384 14.57 19.38 -11.14
CA ALA A 384 13.46 18.57 -10.63
C ALA A 384 13.78 17.72 -9.38
N CYS A 385 15.05 17.61 -8.99
CA CYS A 385 15.51 16.96 -7.75
C CYS A 385 16.24 17.92 -6.80
N GLY A 386 16.12 19.24 -7.02
CA GLY A 386 16.89 20.28 -6.34
C GLY A 386 18.10 20.80 -7.14
N ASP A 387 18.92 21.63 -6.50
CA ASP A 387 20.05 22.36 -7.13
C ASP A 387 21.15 21.46 -7.71
N GLN A 388 21.23 20.22 -7.24
CA GLN A 388 22.15 19.20 -7.74
C GLN A 388 21.30 17.99 -8.16
N GLY A 389 21.63 17.32 -9.27
CA GLY A 389 20.96 16.06 -9.60
C GLY A 389 21.21 15.04 -8.48
N ARG A 390 20.14 14.44 -7.96
CA ARG A 390 20.18 13.52 -6.80
C ARG A 390 19.73 12.13 -7.19
N MET A 391 20.36 11.10 -6.62
CA MET A 391 19.91 9.70 -6.64
C MET A 391 19.09 9.33 -5.40
N PHE A 392 19.11 10.15 -4.34
CA PHE A 392 18.22 10.01 -3.20
C PHE A 392 17.58 11.36 -2.86
N VAL A 393 16.26 11.41 -2.92
CA VAL A 393 15.47 12.62 -2.69
C VAL A 393 14.57 12.40 -1.48
N LEU A 394 14.64 13.32 -0.52
CA LEU A 394 13.76 13.37 0.62
C LEU A 394 12.76 14.52 0.43
N CYS A 395 11.52 14.18 0.14
CA CYS A 395 10.40 15.11 0.06
C CYS A 395 9.92 15.42 1.48
N ARG A 396 10.10 16.69 1.87
CA ARG A 396 9.90 17.12 3.26
C ARG A 396 8.43 17.35 3.59
N ASN A 397 7.67 17.87 2.63
CA ASN A 397 6.27 18.17 2.85
C ASN A 397 5.39 16.96 2.51
N ASN A 398 4.37 16.78 3.32
CA ASN A 398 3.30 15.82 3.10
C ASN A 398 2.02 16.46 3.67
N PRO A 399 1.04 16.86 2.86
CA PRO A 399 0.98 16.74 1.39
C PRO A 399 2.13 17.48 0.68
N VAL A 400 2.46 17.04 -0.53
CA VAL A 400 3.50 17.66 -1.37
C VAL A 400 3.17 19.14 -1.62
N ALA A 401 4.14 20.02 -1.42
CA ALA A 401 3.98 21.47 -1.59
C ALA A 401 4.23 21.92 -3.04
N GLU A 402 3.80 23.13 -3.41
CA GLU A 402 4.03 23.68 -4.76
C GLU A 402 5.51 23.93 -5.08
N ASP A 403 6.32 24.20 -4.06
CA ASP A 403 7.75 24.47 -4.15
C ASP A 403 8.62 23.22 -3.96
N ASP A 404 8.01 22.06 -3.70
CA ASP A 404 8.75 20.80 -3.64
C ASP A 404 9.33 20.44 -5.03
N PRO A 405 10.47 19.73 -5.07
CA PRO A 405 11.01 19.22 -6.32
C PRO A 405 9.98 18.39 -7.09
N ALA A 406 9.87 18.57 -8.41
CA ALA A 406 8.85 17.91 -9.23
C ALA A 406 8.84 16.37 -9.11
N VAL A 407 9.98 15.77 -8.75
CA VAL A 407 10.10 14.33 -8.48
C VAL A 407 9.30 13.86 -7.25
N CYS A 408 8.92 14.78 -6.36
CA CYS A 408 8.02 14.51 -5.23
C CYS A 408 6.57 14.27 -5.68
N GLY A 409 6.22 14.60 -6.92
CA GLY A 409 4.89 14.43 -7.47
C GLY A 409 4.06 15.72 -7.44
N PRO A 410 2.77 15.64 -7.81
CA PRO A 410 1.89 16.81 -7.87
C PRO A 410 1.67 17.45 -6.50
N ALA A 411 1.58 18.78 -6.46
CA ALA A 411 1.21 19.50 -5.24
C ALA A 411 -0.16 19.02 -4.72
N GLY A 412 -0.27 18.88 -3.40
CA GLY A 412 -1.46 18.34 -2.73
C GLY A 412 -1.51 16.81 -2.63
N THR A 413 -0.55 16.09 -3.21
CA THR A 413 -0.48 14.62 -3.07
C THR A 413 -0.18 14.24 -1.62
N GLU A 414 -1.09 13.53 -0.96
CA GLU A 414 -0.91 13.02 0.39
C GLU A 414 -0.32 11.60 0.37
N ILE A 415 0.79 11.39 1.10
CA ILE A 415 1.45 10.10 1.21
C ILE A 415 1.06 9.42 2.52
N ARG A 416 0.37 8.29 2.40
CA ARG A 416 -0.24 7.60 3.53
C ARG A 416 0.58 6.36 3.92
N LEU A 417 0.66 6.10 5.23
CA LEU A 417 1.33 4.91 5.75
C LEU A 417 0.73 3.65 5.14
N GLY A 418 1.55 2.70 4.71
CA GLY A 418 1.05 1.44 4.14
C GLY A 418 0.71 1.51 2.63
N ASP A 419 0.84 2.65 1.96
CA ASP A 419 0.76 2.73 0.49
C ASP A 419 2.04 2.15 -0.15
N PRO A 420 1.97 1.10 -0.99
CA PRO A 420 3.14 0.49 -1.61
C PRO A 420 3.76 1.33 -2.74
N ARG A 421 3.09 2.37 -3.22
CA ARG A 421 3.60 3.24 -4.30
C ARG A 421 4.71 4.18 -3.82
N TYR A 422 4.77 4.45 -2.51
CA TYR A 422 5.65 5.47 -1.94
C TYR A 422 6.55 4.90 -0.84
N SER A 423 7.76 5.47 -0.73
CA SER A 423 8.68 5.15 0.37
C SER A 423 8.66 6.24 1.41
N MET A 424 8.80 5.90 2.68
CA MET A 424 8.68 6.89 3.76
C MET A 424 9.82 6.80 4.76
N LEU A 425 10.29 7.95 5.22
CA LEU A 425 10.99 8.06 6.50
C LEU A 425 9.93 8.46 7.53
N TYR A 426 9.49 7.50 8.32
CA TYR A 426 8.30 7.61 9.13
C TYR A 426 8.66 7.80 10.60
N TRP A 427 8.28 8.93 11.18
CA TRP A 427 8.32 9.14 12.62
C TRP A 427 7.04 8.60 13.25
N GLN A 428 7.16 7.68 14.21
CA GLN A 428 6.04 7.22 15.02
C GLN A 428 5.98 8.04 16.33
N PRO A 429 5.10 9.07 16.41
CA PRO A 429 4.98 9.91 17.59
C PRO A 429 4.17 9.27 18.72
N THR A 430 3.40 8.21 18.44
CA THR A 430 2.55 7.56 19.45
C THR A 430 3.35 6.51 20.23
N PRO A 431 3.31 6.50 21.58
CA PRO A 431 4.00 5.50 22.37
C PRO A 431 3.41 4.11 22.17
N GLN A 432 4.28 3.08 22.12
CA GLN A 432 3.90 1.68 21.96
C GLN A 432 4.78 0.78 22.81
N ALA A 433 4.19 -0.15 23.56
CA ALA A 433 4.95 -1.07 24.41
C ALA A 433 5.83 -2.06 23.61
N GLY A 434 5.40 -2.47 22.42
CA GLY A 434 6.10 -3.43 21.56
C GLY A 434 7.05 -2.82 20.50
N SER A 435 7.35 -1.51 20.55
CA SER A 435 8.12 -0.85 19.49
C SER A 435 9.62 -1.23 19.46
N PRO A 436 10.22 -1.53 18.28
CA PRO A 436 11.61 -1.96 18.17
C PRO A 436 12.66 -0.83 18.13
N GLY A 437 12.29 0.44 18.39
CA GLY A 437 13.18 1.61 18.27
C GLY A 437 13.41 2.04 16.82
N GLY A 438 13.73 1.11 15.92
CA GLY A 438 13.77 1.32 14.47
C GLY A 438 13.34 0.08 13.69
N PHE A 439 12.65 0.28 12.56
CA PHE A 439 12.19 -0.83 11.71
C PHE A 439 12.16 -0.43 10.24
N GLY A 440 12.67 -1.28 9.34
CA GLY A 440 12.85 -0.95 7.92
C GLY A 440 12.29 -2.00 6.98
N PRO A 441 10.96 -2.24 6.94
CA PRO A 441 10.38 -3.20 6.02
C PRO A 441 10.55 -2.72 4.57
N MET A 442 11.08 -3.61 3.75
CA MET A 442 11.15 -3.46 2.30
C MET A 442 10.01 -4.24 1.65
N ARG A 443 9.27 -3.57 0.78
CA ARG A 443 8.21 -4.18 -0.02
C ARG A 443 8.82 -4.67 -1.30
N THR A 444 9.42 -5.85 -1.19
CA THR A 444 10.13 -6.47 -2.29
C THR A 444 9.20 -7.33 -3.12
N ASP A 445 9.25 -7.12 -4.42
CA ASP A 445 8.60 -7.99 -5.39
C ASP A 445 9.06 -9.45 -5.20
N PRO A 446 8.14 -10.39 -4.91
CA PRO A 446 8.48 -11.76 -4.54
C PRO A 446 8.99 -12.60 -5.71
N VAL A 447 8.88 -12.11 -6.95
CA VAL A 447 9.33 -12.81 -8.16
C VAL A 447 10.70 -12.28 -8.61
N THR A 448 10.94 -10.98 -8.52
CA THR A 448 12.13 -10.34 -9.10
C THR A 448 13.17 -9.89 -8.08
N GLY A 449 12.80 -9.68 -6.83
CA GLY A 449 13.68 -9.07 -5.82
C GLY A 449 13.78 -7.54 -5.91
N GLU A 450 13.04 -6.89 -6.81
CA GLU A 450 12.97 -5.42 -6.85
C GLU A 450 12.31 -4.88 -5.59
N ILE A 451 12.96 -3.95 -4.90
CA ILE A 451 12.29 -3.17 -3.86
C ILE A 451 11.40 -2.14 -4.56
N VAL A 452 10.09 -2.30 -4.41
CA VAL A 452 9.07 -1.40 -5.00
C VAL A 452 8.95 -0.14 -4.13
N SER A 453 8.87 -0.34 -2.82
CA SER A 453 8.95 0.72 -1.83
C SER A 453 9.51 0.21 -0.51
N ALA A 454 9.88 1.12 0.39
CA ALA A 454 10.23 0.78 1.75
C ALA A 454 9.84 1.89 2.73
N THR A 455 9.61 1.50 3.98
CA THR A 455 9.36 2.47 5.04
C THR A 455 10.43 2.32 6.11
N SER A 456 11.07 3.41 6.47
CA SER A 456 12.05 3.50 7.55
C SER A 456 11.37 4.13 8.76
N TYR A 457 10.93 3.30 9.70
CA TYR A 457 10.28 3.71 10.93
C TYR A 457 11.32 4.12 11.98
N ILE A 458 11.07 5.28 12.59
CA ILE A 458 11.74 5.78 13.79
C ILE A 458 10.67 5.83 14.88
N TYR A 459 10.79 5.01 15.92
CA TYR A 459 9.84 4.97 17.03
C TYR A 459 10.12 6.08 18.04
N GLY A 460 9.87 7.29 17.58
CA GLY A 460 10.22 8.54 18.23
C GLY A 460 9.72 8.68 19.66
N ALA A 461 8.47 8.30 19.93
CA ALA A 461 7.90 8.34 21.27
C ALA A 461 8.74 7.58 22.31
N GLY A 462 9.29 6.43 21.90
CA GLY A 462 10.19 5.63 22.74
C GLY A 462 11.52 6.35 22.97
N TYR A 463 12.10 6.91 21.91
CA TYR A 463 13.34 7.67 22.01
C TYR A 463 13.23 8.92 22.89
N GLU A 464 12.18 9.72 22.71
CA GLU A 464 11.93 10.92 23.53
C GLU A 464 11.81 10.57 25.01
N ARG A 465 11.03 9.52 25.34
CA ARG A 465 10.92 9.02 26.71
C ARG A 465 12.26 8.59 27.28
N HIS A 466 13.05 7.83 26.52
CA HIS A 466 14.35 7.37 26.97
C HIS A 466 15.36 8.52 27.09
N ALA A 467 15.30 9.52 26.22
CA ALA A 467 16.14 10.71 26.30
C ALA A 467 15.84 11.51 27.57
N ALA A 468 14.56 11.78 27.86
CA ALA A 468 14.15 12.46 29.09
C ALA A 468 14.64 11.71 30.35
N TYR A 469 14.45 10.39 30.39
CA TYR A 469 14.94 9.57 31.49
C TYR A 469 16.47 9.65 31.68
N ILE A 470 17.24 9.67 30.59
CA ILE A 470 18.70 9.81 30.66
C ILE A 470 19.09 11.19 31.19
N VAL A 471 18.40 12.26 30.78
CA VAL A 471 18.65 13.62 31.29
C VAL A 471 18.39 13.67 32.80
N ASP A 472 17.27 13.13 33.26
CA ASP A 472 16.93 13.11 34.68
C ASP A 472 17.95 12.28 35.48
N LEU A 473 18.39 11.14 34.94
CA LEU A 473 19.43 10.32 35.55
C LEU A 473 20.77 11.08 35.61
N MET A 474 21.12 11.84 34.58
CA MET A 474 22.32 12.67 34.59
C MET A 474 22.22 13.80 35.63
N ARG A 475 21.07 14.46 35.76
CA ARG A 475 20.83 15.47 36.81
C ARG A 475 21.01 14.87 38.20
N LEU A 476 20.50 13.66 38.42
CA LEU A 476 20.69 12.94 39.68
C LEU A 476 22.18 12.64 39.95
N LEU A 477 22.90 12.17 38.93
CA LEU A 477 24.35 11.88 39.04
C LEU A 477 25.20 13.13 39.26
N LEU A 478 24.73 14.29 38.78
CA LEU A 478 25.35 15.60 38.97
C LEU A 478 24.90 16.30 40.26
N GLU A 479 24.07 15.65 41.08
CA GLU A 479 23.49 16.20 42.32
C GLU A 479 22.65 17.48 42.09
N GLU A 480 22.09 17.64 40.88
CA GLU A 480 21.16 18.74 40.52
C GLU A 480 19.71 18.45 40.94
N THR A 481 19.37 17.18 41.17
CA THR A 481 18.11 16.70 41.75
C THR A 481 18.40 15.61 42.77
N ASP A 482 17.51 15.40 43.75
CA ASP A 482 17.67 14.33 44.74
C ASP A 482 16.93 13.05 44.33
N ILE A 483 17.18 11.94 45.06
CA ILE A 483 16.60 10.63 44.76
C ILE A 483 15.07 10.67 44.87
N GLU A 484 14.52 11.39 45.85
CA GLU A 484 13.08 11.44 46.10
C GLU A 484 12.38 12.23 44.99
N SER A 485 12.93 13.38 44.59
CA SER A 485 12.45 14.17 43.45
C SER A 485 12.56 13.41 42.13
N PHE A 486 13.63 12.62 41.93
CA PHE A 486 13.81 11.75 40.76
C PHE A 486 12.79 10.60 40.73
N GLU A 487 12.59 9.89 41.85
CA GLU A 487 11.63 8.78 41.94
C GLU A 487 10.17 9.25 41.76
N ASN A 488 9.85 10.43 42.28
CA ASN A 488 8.50 11.02 42.20
C ASN A 488 8.28 11.86 40.93
N ALA A 489 9.32 12.06 40.11
CA ALA A 489 9.30 12.93 38.93
C ALA A 489 8.75 14.35 39.23
N GLU A 490 9.19 14.97 40.31
CA GLU A 490 8.67 16.27 40.77
C GLU A 490 8.86 17.39 39.72
N ASP A 491 9.92 17.32 38.92
CA ASP A 491 10.16 18.21 37.77
C ASP A 491 9.06 18.08 36.70
N LEU A 492 8.57 16.86 36.44
CA LEU A 492 7.46 16.61 35.52
C LEU A 492 6.15 17.14 36.10
N VAL A 493 5.92 16.96 37.41
CA VAL A 493 4.74 17.50 38.10
C VAL A 493 4.70 19.02 37.99
N ALA A 494 5.84 19.70 38.20
CA ALA A 494 5.95 21.14 38.05
C ALA A 494 5.73 21.60 36.59
N GLN A 495 6.25 20.87 35.61
CA GLN A 495 6.04 21.16 34.17
C GLN A 495 4.56 21.01 33.77
N LEU A 496 3.90 19.93 34.18
CA LEU A 496 2.48 19.68 33.90
C LEU A 496 1.55 20.69 34.57
N GLN A 497 1.97 21.30 35.68
CA GLN A 497 1.21 22.36 36.36
C GLN A 497 1.43 23.75 35.75
N ALA A 498 2.51 23.94 34.98
CA ALA A 498 2.85 25.20 34.32
C ALA A 498 2.31 25.30 32.88
N SER A 499 1.98 24.16 32.25
CA SER A 499 1.27 24.03 30.97
C SER A 499 -0.24 24.06 31.14
#